data_AF-A0A8I2B6M3-F1
#
_entry.id   AF-A0A8I2B6M3-F1
#
_cell.length_a   1.000
_cell.length_b   1.000
_cell.length_c   1.000
_cell.angle_alpha   90.00
_cell.angle_beta   90.00
_cell.angle_gamma   90.00
#
_symmetry.space_group_name_H-M   'P 1'
#
loop_
_entity.id
_entity.type
_entity.pdbx_description
1 polymer ?
#
loop_
_entity_poly.entity_id
_entity_poly.type
_entity_poly.pdbx_seq_one_letter_code
_entity_poly.pdbx_strand_id
1 'polypeptide(L)'
;IIVTLIVFFIFAAITLMITKSIKNPLSILMEQIDKVSKGDLNEKIDLTKFNKDEFGLLAKGVASMQNNLHNLVNNISNSITQLTSASEELSQVATLSAESMTRQTDELNQLSTAMTEMQSTVQEVARNTNDAANSANHANEQTSAGTDT
;
A
#
# COMPACT_ATOMS: atom_id res chain seq x y z
N ILE A 1 -66.16 41.22 14.04
CA ILE A 1 -65.80 41.01 12.62
C ILE A 1 -64.45 41.66 12.31
N ILE A 2 -64.27 42.98 12.46
CA ILE A 2 -62.98 43.65 12.18
C ILE A 2 -61.83 43.10 13.03
N VAL A 3 -62.02 43.01 14.36
CA VAL A 3 -61.00 42.44 15.27
C VAL A 3 -60.65 41.00 14.88
N THR A 4 -61.66 40.20 14.52
CA THR A 4 -61.51 38.81 14.10
C THR A 4 -60.67 38.67 12.82
N LEU A 5 -60.89 39.56 11.84
CA LEU A 5 -60.11 39.61 10.60
C LEU A 5 -58.67 40.05 10.84
N ILE A 6 -58.43 41.03 11.72
CA ILE A 6 -57.08 41.48 12.07
C ILE A 6 -56.30 40.34 12.73
N VAL A 7 -56.90 39.65 13.70
CA VAL A 7 -56.27 38.50 14.37
C VAL A 7 -55.95 37.40 13.34
N PHE A 8 -56.86 37.09 12.43
CA PHE A 8 -56.62 36.12 11.36
C PHE A 8 -55.42 36.51 10.47
N PHE A 9 -55.33 37.77 10.04
CA PHE A 9 -54.21 38.26 9.23
C PHE A 9 -52.88 38.21 9.99
N ILE A 10 -52.87 38.54 11.27
CA ILE A 10 -51.66 38.45 12.11
C ILE A 10 -51.20 36.99 12.23
N PHE A 11 -52.12 36.06 12.49
CA PHE A 11 -51.80 34.63 12.54
C PHE A 11 -51.25 34.12 11.20
N ALA A 12 -51.85 34.52 10.08
CA ALA A 12 -51.36 34.17 8.75
C ALA A 12 -49.94 34.73 8.51
N ALA A 13 -49.69 35.99 8.87
CA ALA A 13 -48.38 36.63 8.74
C ALA A 13 -47.30 35.91 9.57
N ILE A 14 -47.58 35.59 10.84
CA ILE A 14 -46.66 34.86 11.71
C ILE A 14 -46.37 33.46 11.15
N THR A 15 -47.40 32.75 10.69
CA THR A 15 -47.25 31.40 10.11
C THR A 15 -46.35 31.43 8.87
N LEU A 16 -46.52 32.41 7.99
CA LEU A 16 -45.67 32.61 6.82
C LEU A 16 -44.23 32.94 7.22
N MET A 17 -44.05 33.78 8.26
CA MET A 17 -42.73 34.15 8.76
C MET A 17 -41.98 32.95 9.35
N ILE A 18 -42.62 32.13 10.18
CA ILE A 18 -42.03 30.90 10.74
C ILE A 18 -41.68 29.90 9.64
N THR A 19 -42.58 29.72 8.66
CA THR A 19 -42.34 28.79 7.56
C THR A 19 -41.11 29.20 6.74
N LYS A 20 -40.97 30.50 6.46
CA LYS A 20 -39.83 31.03 5.70
C LYS A 20 -38.53 31.04 6.50
N SER A 21 -38.57 31.40 7.78
CA SER A 21 -37.37 31.56 8.62
C SER A 21 -36.89 30.28 9.30
N ILE A 22 -37.75 29.26 9.46
CA ILE A 22 -37.40 28.02 10.18
C ILE A 22 -37.62 26.77 9.33
N LYS A 23 -38.85 26.53 8.86
CA LYS A 23 -39.18 25.26 8.16
C LYS A 23 -38.37 25.09 6.87
N ASN A 24 -38.28 26.15 6.07
CA ASN A 24 -37.57 26.10 4.80
C ASN A 24 -36.05 25.82 4.95
N PRO A 25 -35.28 26.59 5.74
CA PRO A 25 -33.85 26.30 5.92
C PRO A 25 -33.60 24.92 6.56
N LEU A 26 -34.46 24.48 7.49
CA LEU A 26 -34.34 23.16 8.10
C LEU A 26 -34.57 22.03 7.08
N SER A 27 -35.56 22.18 6.20
CA SER A 27 -35.84 21.20 5.14
C SER A 27 -34.66 21.05 4.17
N ILE A 28 -34.05 22.18 3.78
CA ILE A 28 -32.87 22.19 2.89
C ILE A 28 -31.69 21.45 3.56
N LEU A 29 -31.44 21.71 4.85
CA LEU A 29 -30.36 21.03 5.58
C LEU A 29 -30.63 19.53 5.73
N MET A 30 -31.87 19.14 6.02
CA MET A 30 -32.21 17.73 6.15
C MET A 30 -32.02 16.97 4.84
N GLU A 31 -32.43 17.56 3.71
CA GLU A 31 -32.21 16.98 2.39
C GLU A 31 -30.71 16.81 2.08
N GLN A 32 -29.91 17.82 2.41
CA GLN A 32 -28.47 17.76 2.21
C GLN A 32 -27.79 16.71 3.09
N ILE A 33 -28.21 16.60 4.36
CA ILE A 33 -27.70 15.57 5.26
C ILE A 33 -28.09 14.18 4.77
N ASP A 34 -29.30 13.99 4.26
CA ASP A 34 -29.75 12.73 3.66
C ASP A 34 -28.87 12.36 2.45
N LYS A 35 -28.55 13.31 1.57
CA LYS A 35 -27.60 13.10 0.46
C LYS A 35 -26.21 12.69 0.95
N VAL A 36 -25.64 13.42 1.91
CA VAL A 36 -24.35 13.11 2.54
C VAL A 36 -24.36 11.71 3.18
N SER A 37 -25.46 11.34 3.84
CA SER A 37 -25.62 10.01 4.48
C SER A 37 -25.65 8.87 3.46
N LYS A 38 -26.12 9.15 2.24
CA LYS A 38 -26.12 8.22 1.10
C LYS A 38 -24.78 8.21 0.35
N GLY A 39 -23.79 8.98 0.82
CA GLY A 39 -22.46 9.08 0.23
C GLY A 39 -22.34 10.09 -0.91
N ASP A 40 -23.38 10.88 -1.18
CA ASP A 40 -23.28 11.98 -2.15
C ASP A 40 -22.66 13.21 -1.47
N LEU A 41 -21.37 13.39 -1.74
CA LEU A 41 -20.59 14.52 -1.24
C LEU A 41 -20.36 15.59 -2.31
N ASN A 42 -20.93 15.45 -3.52
CA ASN A 42 -20.64 16.33 -4.65
C ASN A 42 -21.50 17.60 -4.63
N GLU A 43 -22.74 17.51 -4.16
CA GLU A 43 -23.63 18.67 -4.09
C GLU A 43 -23.26 19.60 -2.94
N LYS A 44 -22.88 20.84 -3.24
CA LYS A 44 -22.51 21.83 -2.21
C LYS A 44 -23.74 22.47 -1.58
N ILE A 45 -23.67 22.68 -0.26
CA ILE A 45 -24.67 23.47 0.47
C ILE A 45 -24.62 24.93 -0.01
N ASP A 46 -25.71 25.40 -0.60
CA ASP A 46 -25.86 26.81 -0.98
C ASP A 46 -26.12 27.67 0.26
N LEU A 47 -25.03 28.20 0.83
CA LEU A 47 -25.08 29.06 2.01
C LEU A 47 -25.83 30.38 1.79
N THR A 48 -26.09 30.78 0.54
CA THR A 48 -26.84 32.02 0.24
C THR A 48 -28.33 31.89 0.59
N LYS A 49 -28.84 30.66 0.73
CA LYS A 49 -30.22 30.36 1.13
C LYS A 49 -30.46 30.49 2.65
N PHE A 50 -29.40 30.75 3.41
CA PHE A 50 -29.45 30.83 4.88
C PHE A 50 -29.20 32.25 5.38
N ASN A 51 -29.92 32.62 6.43
CA ASN A 51 -29.71 33.89 7.11
C ASN A 51 -28.46 33.83 8.00
N LYS A 52 -28.03 34.98 8.54
CA LYS A 52 -26.90 35.06 9.48
C LYS A 52 -27.32 34.71 10.92
N ASP A 53 -28.17 33.72 11.07
CA ASP A 53 -28.70 33.22 12.34
C ASP A 53 -28.10 31.84 12.69
N GLU A 54 -28.66 31.19 13.71
CA GLU A 54 -28.24 29.87 14.18
C GLU A 54 -28.32 28.81 13.07
N PHE A 55 -29.28 28.93 12.14
CA PHE A 55 -29.42 28.00 11.02
C PHE A 55 -28.34 28.22 9.96
N GLY A 56 -27.95 29.47 9.71
CA GLY A 56 -26.78 29.77 8.88
C GLY A 56 -25.48 29.26 9.46
N LEU A 57 -25.30 29.32 10.79
CA LEU A 57 -24.15 28.73 11.46
C LEU A 57 -24.16 27.20 11.35
N LEU A 58 -25.32 26.57 11.56
CA LEU A 58 -25.49 25.12 11.38
C LEU A 58 -25.17 24.71 9.95
N ALA A 59 -25.68 25.43 8.94
CA ALA A 59 -25.41 25.16 7.53
C ALA A 59 -23.91 25.20 7.20
N LYS A 60 -23.17 26.17 7.76
CA LYS A 60 -21.70 26.23 7.62
C LYS A 60 -21.01 25.03 8.27
N GLY A 61 -21.47 24.60 9.45
CA GLY A 61 -20.94 23.42 10.12
C GLY A 61 -21.12 22.14 9.29
N VAL A 62 -22.33 21.92 8.77
CA VAL A 62 -22.63 20.77 7.90
C VAL A 62 -21.81 20.84 6.59
N ALA A 63 -21.66 22.03 5.99
CA ALA A 63 -20.85 22.19 4.79
C ALA A 63 -19.36 21.86 5.05
N SER A 64 -18.83 22.27 6.20
CA SER A 64 -17.47 21.92 6.62
C SER A 64 -17.31 20.41 6.84
N MET A 65 -18.27 19.76 7.50
CA MET A 65 -18.30 18.31 7.69
C MET A 65 -18.29 17.58 6.35
N GLN A 66 -19.16 17.97 5.41
CA GLN A 66 -19.20 17.39 4.07
C GLN A 66 -17.86 17.54 3.33
N ASN A 67 -17.26 18.73 3.38
CA ASN A 67 -15.95 18.98 2.76
C ASN A 67 -14.84 18.10 3.37
N ASN A 68 -14.83 17.93 4.69
CA ASN A 68 -13.87 17.06 5.37
C ASN A 68 -14.06 15.60 4.98
N LEU A 69 -15.30 15.12 4.89
CA LEU A 69 -15.60 13.77 4.41
C LEU A 69 -15.16 13.58 2.96
N HIS A 70 -15.41 14.56 2.09
CA HIS A 70 -15.00 14.51 0.69
C HIS A 70 -13.47 14.42 0.56
N ASN A 71 -12.75 15.25 1.32
CA ASN A 71 -11.30 15.22 1.37
C ASN A 71 -10.77 13.89 1.94
N LEU A 72 -11.41 13.34 2.96
CA LEU A 72 -11.04 12.03 3.52
C LEU A 72 -11.16 10.93 2.47
N VAL A 73 -12.28 10.88 1.75
CA VAL A 73 -12.49 9.91 0.67
C VAL A 73 -11.45 10.06 -0.44
N ASN A 74 -11.17 11.30 -0.89
CA ASN A 74 -10.14 11.54 -1.90
C ASN A 74 -8.75 11.11 -1.44
N ASN A 75 -8.38 11.38 -0.18
CA ASN A 75 -7.10 10.92 0.37
C ASN A 75 -7.03 9.39 0.42
N ILE A 76 -8.10 8.71 0.83
CA ILE A 76 -8.18 7.24 0.81
C ILE A 76 -8.00 6.70 -0.61
N SER A 77 -8.70 7.27 -1.60
CA SER A 77 -8.55 6.88 -3.01
C SER A 77 -7.11 7.07 -3.50
N ASN A 78 -6.47 8.18 -3.16
CA ASN A 78 -5.06 8.41 -3.52
C ASN A 78 -4.12 7.39 -2.86
N SER A 79 -4.33 7.08 -1.58
CA SER A 79 -3.55 6.06 -0.87
C SER A 79 -3.75 4.66 -1.46
N ILE A 80 -4.96 4.31 -1.90
CA ILE A 80 -5.23 3.03 -2.58
C ILE A 80 -4.50 2.96 -3.92
N THR A 81 -4.48 4.04 -4.70
CA THR A 81 -3.71 4.11 -5.95
C THR A 81 -2.22 3.89 -5.69
N GLN A 82 -1.65 4.56 -4.68
CA GLN A 82 -0.24 4.37 -4.31
C GLN A 82 0.05 2.93 -3.85
N LEU A 83 -0.84 2.35 -3.02
CA LEU A 83 -0.71 0.97 -2.57
C LEU A 83 -0.77 -0.02 -3.73
N THR A 84 -1.62 0.23 -4.71
CA THR A 84 -1.75 -0.60 -5.92
C THR A 84 -0.45 -0.56 -6.71
N SER A 85 0.09 0.63 -6.99
CA SER A 85 1.38 0.76 -7.69
C SER A 85 2.54 0.10 -6.92
N ALA A 86 2.61 0.27 -5.60
CA ALA A 86 3.62 -0.38 -4.78
C ALA A 86 3.49 -1.92 -4.80
N SER A 87 2.25 -2.44 -4.87
CA SER A 87 1.99 -3.88 -4.96
C SER A 87 2.40 -4.45 -6.32
N GLU A 88 2.17 -3.70 -7.41
CA GLU A 88 2.64 -4.05 -8.75
C GLU A 88 4.18 -4.08 -8.82
N GLU A 89 4.84 -3.07 -8.26
CA GLU A 89 6.30 -3.02 -8.17
C GLU A 89 6.85 -4.20 -7.35
N LEU A 90 6.23 -4.50 -6.20
CA LEU A 90 6.62 -5.64 -5.37
C LEU A 90 6.46 -6.97 -6.10
N SER A 91 5.37 -7.13 -6.87
CA SER A 91 5.14 -8.34 -7.68
C SER A 91 6.22 -8.50 -8.77
N GLN A 92 6.62 -7.39 -9.41
CA GLN A 92 7.70 -7.39 -10.39
C GLN A 92 9.04 -7.77 -9.73
N VAL A 93 9.37 -7.19 -8.58
CA VAL A 93 10.59 -7.52 -7.82
C VAL A 93 10.60 -8.97 -7.37
N ALA A 94 9.47 -9.49 -6.90
CA ALA A 94 9.33 -10.89 -6.51
C ALA A 94 9.58 -11.85 -7.69
N THR A 95 9.05 -11.51 -8.87
CA THR A 95 9.26 -12.30 -10.10
C THR A 95 10.74 -12.31 -10.49
N LEU A 96 11.39 -11.14 -10.51
CA LEU A 96 12.82 -11.02 -10.79
C LEU A 96 13.68 -11.77 -9.77
N SER A 97 13.28 -11.74 -8.49
CA SER A 97 13.96 -12.47 -7.42
C SER A 97 13.87 -13.99 -7.62
N ALA A 98 12.70 -14.51 -7.98
CA ALA A 98 12.51 -15.93 -8.29
C ALA A 98 13.35 -16.39 -9.50
N GLU A 99 13.43 -15.58 -10.55
CA GLU A 99 14.30 -15.84 -11.71
C GLU A 99 15.79 -15.83 -11.31
N SER A 100 16.18 -14.92 -10.43
CA SER A 100 17.56 -14.82 -9.94
C SER A 100 17.93 -16.00 -9.04
N MET A 101 17.02 -16.47 -8.19
CA MET A 101 17.21 -17.68 -7.39
C MET A 101 17.35 -18.94 -8.24
N THR A 102 16.59 -19.02 -9.34
CA THR A 102 16.72 -20.13 -10.30
C THR A 102 18.12 -20.15 -10.90
N ARG A 103 18.62 -19.00 -11.38
CA ARG A 103 19.99 -18.88 -11.89
C ARG A 103 21.06 -19.22 -10.85
N GLN A 104 20.89 -18.74 -9.62
CA GLN A 104 21.83 -19.04 -8.54
C GLN A 104 21.86 -20.53 -8.18
N THR A 105 20.72 -21.21 -8.30
CA THR A 105 20.65 -22.67 -8.13
C THR A 105 21.45 -23.39 -9.22
N ASP A 106 21.34 -22.94 -10.47
CA ASP A 106 22.12 -23.50 -11.58
C ASP A 106 23.63 -23.28 -11.39
N GLU A 107 24.04 -22.08 -10.95
CA GLU A 107 25.44 -21.78 -10.61
C GLU A 107 25.97 -22.67 -9.47
N LEU A 108 25.15 -22.94 -8.44
CA LEU A 108 25.52 -23.85 -7.36
C LEU A 108 25.66 -25.30 -7.83
N ASN A 109 24.82 -25.75 -8.76
CA ASN A 109 24.94 -27.08 -9.37
C ASN A 109 26.25 -27.22 -10.18
N GLN A 110 26.62 -26.18 -10.93
CA GLN A 110 27.90 -26.13 -11.66
C GLN A 110 29.08 -26.12 -10.69
N LEU A 111 29.01 -25.32 -9.62
CA LEU A 111 30.04 -25.28 -8.59
C LEU A 111 30.21 -26.64 -7.89
N SER A 112 29.12 -27.34 -7.58
CA SER A 112 29.17 -28.69 -7.01
C SER A 112 29.84 -29.69 -7.95
N THR A 113 29.60 -29.55 -9.25
CA THR A 113 30.25 -30.37 -10.28
C THR A 113 31.75 -30.08 -10.30
N ALA A 114 32.14 -28.80 -10.34
CA ALA A 114 33.54 -28.38 -10.29
C ALA A 114 34.24 -28.85 -9.00
N MET A 115 33.55 -28.84 -7.85
CA MET A 115 34.09 -29.36 -6.59
C MET A 115 34.34 -30.87 -6.64
N THR A 116 33.49 -31.62 -7.35
CA THR A 116 33.67 -33.07 -7.55
C THR A 116 34.87 -33.35 -8.46
N GLU A 117 35.04 -32.57 -9.52
CA GLU A 117 36.23 -32.64 -10.38
C GLU A 117 37.49 -32.27 -9.59
N MET A 118 37.47 -31.17 -8.82
CA MET A 118 38.56 -30.75 -7.96
C MET A 118 38.94 -31.81 -6.93
N GLN A 119 37.95 -32.47 -6.30
CA GLN A 119 38.20 -33.57 -5.37
C GLN A 119 38.92 -34.74 -6.04
N SER A 120 38.53 -35.06 -7.28
CA SER A 120 39.19 -36.10 -8.08
C SER A 120 40.64 -35.71 -8.40
N THR A 121 40.88 -34.46 -8.79
CA THR A 121 42.24 -33.94 -9.04
C THR A 121 43.11 -33.99 -7.77
N VAL A 122 42.56 -33.62 -6.61
CA VAL A 122 43.29 -33.70 -5.34
C VAL A 122 43.65 -35.15 -4.99
N GLN A 123 42.74 -36.10 -5.22
CA GLN A 123 43.04 -37.52 -5.04
C GLN A 123 44.13 -38.02 -6.00
N GLU A 124 44.10 -37.59 -7.26
CA GLU A 124 45.13 -37.93 -8.25
C GLU A 124 46.50 -37.36 -7.84
N VAL A 125 46.56 -36.10 -7.41
CA VAL A 125 47.79 -35.46 -6.92
C VAL A 125 48.34 -36.20 -5.69
N ALA A 126 47.49 -36.56 -4.72
CA ALA A 126 47.90 -37.33 -3.55
C ALA A 126 48.47 -38.70 -3.94
N ARG A 127 47.82 -39.39 -4.88
CA ARG A 127 48.30 -40.68 -5.40
C ARG A 127 49.67 -40.54 -6.08
N ASN A 128 49.82 -39.57 -6.98
CA ASN A 128 51.09 -39.29 -7.65
C ASN A 128 52.21 -38.95 -6.65
N THR A 129 51.90 -38.21 -5.59
CA THR A 129 52.86 -37.87 -4.54
C THR A 129 53.31 -39.12 -3.77
N ASN A 130 52.39 -40.04 -3.48
CA ASN A 130 52.70 -41.30 -2.82
C ASN A 130 53.54 -42.24 -3.71
N ASP A 131 53.21 -42.32 -5.00
CA ASP A 131 53.96 -43.12 -5.98
C ASP A 131 55.38 -42.56 -6.18
N ALA A 132 55.54 -41.24 -6.21
CA ALA A 132 56.84 -40.58 -6.25
C ALA A 132 57.68 -40.83 -4.99
N ALA A 133 57.06 -40.78 -3.80
CA ALA A 133 57.73 -41.08 -2.54
C ALA A 133 58.21 -42.55 -2.48
N ASN A 134 57.37 -43.49 -2.91
CA ASN A 134 57.75 -44.91 -3.02
C ASN A 134 58.92 -45.12 -3.98
N SER A 135 58.90 -44.46 -5.14
CA SER A 135 59.98 -44.53 -6.13
C SER A 135 61.29 -43.96 -5.58
N ALA A 136 61.24 -42.83 -4.85
CA ALA A 136 62.40 -42.25 -4.19
C ALA A 136 62.99 -43.17 -3.11
N ASN A 137 62.14 -43.82 -2.30
CA ASN A 137 62.58 -44.80 -1.31
C ASN A 137 63.27 -46.01 -1.96
N HIS A 138 62.68 -46.57 -3.04
CA HIS A 138 63.31 -47.66 -3.80
C HIS A 138 64.68 -47.27 -4.37
N ALA A 139 64.81 -46.06 -4.93
CA ALA A 139 66.09 -45.57 -5.45
C ALA A 139 67.14 -45.41 -4.34
N ASN A 140 66.73 -44.96 -3.16
CA ASN A 140 67.61 -44.85 -2.00
C ASN A 140 68.10 -46.23 -1.52
N GLU A 141 67.21 -47.22 -1.42
CA GLU A 141 67.56 -48.61 -1.06
C GLU A 141 68.57 -49.22 -2.06
N GLN A 142 68.35 -49.05 -3.36
CA GLN A 142 69.27 -49.53 -4.40
C GLN A 142 70.63 -48.85 -4.32
N THR A 143 70.66 -47.54 -4.03
CA THR A 143 71.92 -46.80 -3.87
C THR A 143 72.69 -47.28 -2.63
N SER A 144 71.99 -47.47 -1.49
CA SER A 144 72.60 -48.02 -0.27
C SER A 144 73.17 -49.42 -0.48
N ALA A 145 72.43 -50.31 -1.16
CA ALA A 145 72.90 -51.65 -1.49
C ALA A 145 74.13 -51.66 -2.42
N GLY A 146 74.21 -50.69 -3.35
CA GLY A 146 75.36 -50.54 -4.25
C GLY A 146 76.62 -49.98 -3.59
N THR A 147 76.51 -49.25 -2.47
CA THR A 147 77.67 -48.79 -1.68
C THR A 147 78.32 -49.89 -0.82
N ASP A 148 77.61 -50.98 -0.56
CA ASP A 148 78.11 -52.12 0.25
C ASP A 148 78.84 -53.19 -0.59
N THR A 149 78.89 -53.03 -1.92
CA THR A 149 79.67 -53.86 -2.86
C THR A 149 80.91 -53.14 -3.35
#